data_AF-A0A7S3CFX7-F1
#
_entry.id   AF-A0A7S3CFX7-F1
#
_cell.length_a   1.000
_cell.length_b   1.000
_cell.length_c   1.000
_cell.angle_alpha   90.00
_cell.angle_beta   90.00
_cell.angle_gamma   90.00
#
_symmetry.space_group_name_H-M   'P 1'
#
loop_
_entity.id
_entity.type
_entity.pdbx_description
1 polymer ?
#
loop_
_entity_poly.entity_id
_entity_poly.type
_entity_poly.pdbx_seq_one_letter_code
_entity_poly.pdbx_strand_id
1 'polypeptide(L)'
;ILAIHPNAFGFEEHLYFKLPVIALVVITILNDGCIISIAYDHVKPSHTPEKWHFTEIFVVAVVLGGVAVVSSLLLLYWGLNTNEPTSILKKFGMSELEYAQVCTMIYLKVSLSDFLTVFAARTTGPFFSRLPSYHLGIAALVAMGASTGLSHYWDDILDLPEMKSLTWKWIGFVWAYCLVWFFLQDIIKALTYWALYKMNIGSEAHHQGLMQKKDKVVAKRDNRRALTHESVMKGESLAKASVRMTGKSTALQLDQDASAKYKSMSSSEVMSELSNLEAKVRALKDALK
;
A
#
# COMPACT_ATOMS: atom_id res chain seq x y z
N ILE A 1 12.46 -4.60 -26.80
CA ILE A 1 11.01 -4.33 -26.68
C ILE A 1 10.77 -3.83 -25.26
N LEU A 2 10.66 -2.57 -24.88
CA LEU A 2 10.68 -1.25 -25.52
C LEU A 2 11.23 -0.37 -24.38
N ALA A 3 12.42 0.23 -24.43
CA ALA A 3 12.52 1.61 -24.91
C ALA A 3 13.98 2.09 -24.98
N ILE A 4 14.95 1.35 -24.43
CA ILE A 4 16.34 1.84 -24.27
C ILE A 4 17.29 0.82 -24.91
N HIS A 5 17.88 1.23 -26.02
CA HIS A 5 18.89 0.45 -26.72
C HIS A 5 20.27 1.07 -26.45
N PRO A 6 21.25 0.30 -25.92
CA PRO A 6 22.59 0.83 -25.61
C PRO A 6 23.31 1.42 -26.84
N ASN A 7 23.06 0.89 -28.03
CA ASN A 7 23.59 1.41 -29.28
C ASN A 7 23.26 2.89 -29.54
N ALA A 8 22.11 3.39 -29.07
CA ALA A 8 21.71 4.79 -29.20
C ALA A 8 22.55 5.74 -28.33
N PHE A 9 23.33 5.19 -27.38
CA PHE A 9 24.16 5.93 -26.43
C PHE A 9 25.67 5.69 -26.68
N GLY A 10 26.05 5.18 -27.86
CA GLY A 10 27.45 4.98 -28.25
C GLY A 10 28.03 3.60 -27.94
N PHE A 11 27.21 2.64 -27.47
CA PHE A 11 27.63 1.24 -27.27
C PHE A 11 27.23 0.38 -28.48
N GLU A 12 27.92 0.56 -29.61
CA GLU A 12 27.54 -0.04 -30.90
C GLU A 12 27.51 -1.58 -30.88
N GLU A 13 28.34 -2.23 -30.06
CA GLU A 13 28.40 -3.69 -29.94
C GLU A 13 27.18 -4.29 -29.21
N HIS A 14 26.34 -3.47 -28.58
CA HIS A 14 25.23 -3.93 -27.73
C HIS A 14 23.87 -3.41 -28.21
N LEU A 15 23.18 -4.24 -29.01
CA LEU A 15 21.82 -3.97 -29.49
C LEU A 15 20.75 -3.97 -28.39
N TYR A 16 20.96 -4.74 -27.32
CA TYR A 16 20.00 -4.89 -26.21
C TYR A 16 20.73 -4.97 -24.88
N PHE A 17 20.16 -4.34 -23.85
CA PHE A 17 20.63 -4.50 -22.49
C PHE A 17 20.38 -5.93 -21.98
N LYS A 18 21.40 -6.55 -21.40
CA LYS A 18 21.35 -7.91 -20.84
C LYS A 18 22.12 -7.93 -19.52
N LEU A 19 21.51 -8.54 -18.51
CA LEU A 19 22.20 -8.87 -17.25
C LEU A 19 22.70 -10.32 -17.31
N PRO A 20 23.93 -10.59 -16.84
CA PRO A 20 24.46 -11.94 -16.75
C PRO A 20 23.60 -12.81 -15.83
N VAL A 21 23.43 -14.09 -16.17
CA VAL A 21 22.59 -15.03 -15.39
C VAL A 21 23.07 -15.14 -13.95
N ILE A 22 24.39 -15.18 -13.74
CA ILE A 22 25.01 -15.23 -12.41
C ILE A 22 24.61 -14.05 -11.52
N ALA A 23 24.47 -12.84 -12.07
CA ALA A 23 24.02 -11.68 -11.30
C ALA A 23 22.58 -11.86 -10.82
N LEU A 24 21.71 -12.42 -11.66
CA LEU A 24 20.33 -12.76 -11.27
C LEU A 24 20.31 -13.84 -10.18
N VAL A 25 21.16 -14.86 -10.30
CA VAL A 25 21.29 -15.91 -9.27
C VAL A 25 21.73 -15.32 -7.94
N VAL A 26 22.74 -14.45 -7.93
CA VAL A 26 23.21 -13.78 -6.71
C VAL A 26 22.10 -12.93 -6.08
N ILE A 27 21.34 -12.16 -6.87
CA ILE A 27 20.17 -11.42 -6.38
C ILE A 27 19.18 -12.36 -5.71
N THR A 28 18.83 -13.48 -6.35
CA THR A 28 17.85 -14.43 -5.81
C THR A 28 18.31 -15.06 -4.50
N ILE A 29 19.59 -15.46 -4.41
CA ILE A 29 20.15 -16.08 -3.20
C ILE A 29 20.13 -15.10 -2.03
N LEU A 30 20.54 -13.84 -2.27
CA LEU A 30 20.56 -12.82 -1.23
C LEU A 30 19.13 -12.45 -0.78
N ASN A 31 18.18 -12.40 -1.71
CA ASN A 31 16.77 -12.12 -1.40
C ASN A 31 16.12 -13.26 -0.59
N ASP A 32 16.36 -14.52 -0.96
CA ASP A 32 15.82 -15.69 -0.24
C ASP A 32 16.26 -15.70 1.23
N GLY A 33 17.51 -15.31 1.50
CA GLY A 33 18.00 -15.14 2.88
C GLY A 33 17.17 -14.14 3.69
N CYS A 34 16.72 -13.05 3.07
CA CYS A 34 15.83 -12.09 3.71
C CYS A 34 14.40 -12.64 3.85
N ILE A 35 13.88 -13.36 2.86
CA ILE A 35 12.54 -13.97 2.94
C ILE A 35 12.44 -14.92 4.15
N ILE A 36 13.47 -15.71 4.43
CA ILE A 36 13.51 -16.58 5.62
C ILE A 36 13.40 -15.75 6.91
N SER A 37 14.06 -14.60 6.97
CA SER A 37 14.03 -13.74 8.16
C SER A 37 12.67 -13.07 8.42
N ILE A 38 11.82 -12.93 7.39
CA ILE A 38 10.45 -12.41 7.53
C ILE A 38 9.60 -13.32 8.42
N ALA A 39 9.85 -14.63 8.43
CA ALA A 39 9.13 -15.57 9.29
C ALA A 39 9.30 -15.26 10.79
N TYR A 40 10.37 -14.54 11.16
CA TYR A 40 10.69 -14.11 12.52
C TYR A 40 10.41 -12.62 12.76
N ASP A 41 9.63 -11.97 11.90
CA ASP A 41 9.26 -10.57 12.08
C ASP A 41 8.13 -10.37 13.10
N HIS A 42 8.17 -9.24 13.81
CA HIS A 42 7.16 -8.88 14.81
C HIS A 42 5.88 -8.36 14.14
N VAL A 43 4.90 -9.24 13.95
CA VAL A 43 3.58 -8.88 13.43
C VAL A 43 2.58 -8.69 14.58
N LYS A 44 1.85 -7.57 14.56
CA LYS A 44 0.71 -7.35 15.48
C LYS A 44 -0.53 -8.07 14.90
N PRO A 45 -1.12 -9.04 15.61
CA PRO A 45 -2.34 -9.69 15.14
C PRO A 45 -3.51 -8.71 15.15
N SER A 46 -4.42 -8.88 14.20
CA SER A 46 -5.69 -8.14 14.17
C SER A 46 -6.60 -8.59 15.32
N HIS A 47 -7.37 -7.67 15.88
CA HIS A 47 -8.36 -7.97 16.92
C HIS A 47 -9.63 -8.66 16.37
N THR A 48 -9.73 -8.79 15.04
CA THR A 48 -10.85 -9.44 14.35
C THR A 48 -10.33 -10.52 13.41
N PRO A 49 -11.16 -11.52 13.07
CA PRO A 49 -10.78 -12.52 12.08
C PRO A 49 -10.51 -11.87 10.72
N GLU A 50 -9.26 -11.94 10.28
CA GLU A 50 -8.83 -11.50 8.95
C GLU A 50 -9.25 -12.53 7.89
N LYS A 51 -9.73 -12.05 6.75
CA LYS A 51 -9.94 -12.89 5.56
C LYS A 51 -8.81 -12.61 4.58
N TRP A 52 -8.39 -13.63 3.85
CA TRP A 52 -7.41 -13.46 2.80
C TRP A 52 -8.01 -12.72 1.60
N HIS A 53 -7.70 -11.42 1.48
CA HIS A 53 -8.10 -10.57 0.36
C HIS A 53 -7.04 -10.58 -0.73
N PHE A 54 -7.01 -11.65 -1.54
CA PHE A 54 -6.03 -11.81 -2.62
C PHE A 54 -5.99 -10.64 -3.61
N THR A 55 -7.13 -10.02 -3.91
CA THR A 55 -7.20 -8.87 -4.83
C THR A 55 -6.40 -7.68 -4.30
N GLU A 56 -6.50 -7.38 -3.01
CA GLU A 56 -5.75 -6.28 -2.38
C GLU A 56 -4.24 -6.55 -2.44
N ILE A 57 -3.82 -7.75 -2.04
CA ILE A 57 -2.41 -8.17 -2.06
C ILE A 57 -1.84 -8.11 -3.48
N PHE A 58 -2.60 -8.61 -4.46
CA PHE A 58 -2.19 -8.62 -5.86
C PHE A 58 -2.04 -7.21 -6.44
N VAL A 59 -3.02 -6.33 -6.20
CA VAL A 59 -2.95 -4.94 -6.68
C VAL A 59 -1.76 -4.21 -6.09
N VAL A 60 -1.55 -4.32 -4.77
CA VAL A 60 -0.40 -3.68 -4.11
C VAL A 60 0.92 -4.24 -4.65
N ALA A 61 1.03 -5.56 -4.84
CA ALA A 61 2.22 -6.18 -5.41
C ALA A 61 2.54 -5.70 -6.83
N VAL A 62 1.52 -5.59 -7.69
CA VAL A 62 1.68 -5.09 -9.08
C VAL A 62 2.11 -3.63 -9.08
N VAL A 63 1.54 -2.79 -8.23
CA VAL A 63 1.91 -1.36 -8.14
C VAL A 63 3.35 -1.21 -7.66
N LEU A 64 3.74 -1.91 -6.59
CA LEU A 64 5.11 -1.88 -6.07
C LEU A 64 6.12 -2.39 -7.11
N GLY A 65 5.81 -3.50 -7.77
CA GLY A 65 6.62 -4.03 -8.87
C GLY A 65 6.75 -3.03 -10.02
N GLY A 66 5.66 -2.36 -10.40
CA GLY A 66 5.67 -1.33 -11.43
C GLY A 66 6.58 -0.15 -11.09
N VAL A 67 6.55 0.33 -9.85
CA VAL A 67 7.45 1.38 -9.35
C VAL A 67 8.91 0.91 -9.39
N ALA A 68 9.18 -0.33 -8.99
CA ALA A 68 10.52 -0.91 -9.06
C ALA A 68 11.04 -1.02 -10.52
N VAL A 69 10.19 -1.40 -11.48
CA VAL A 69 10.56 -1.45 -12.90
C VAL A 69 10.83 -0.04 -13.45
N VAL A 70 9.93 0.91 -13.21
CA VAL A 70 10.10 2.30 -13.68
C VAL A 70 11.39 2.91 -13.14
N SER A 71 11.67 2.73 -11.84
CA SER A 71 12.90 3.21 -11.23
C SER A 71 14.16 2.50 -11.77
N SER A 72 14.11 1.21 -12.10
CA SER A 72 15.23 0.52 -12.76
C SER A 72 15.49 1.07 -14.16
N LEU A 73 14.44 1.28 -14.95
CA LEU A 73 14.56 1.80 -16.32
C LEU A 73 15.09 3.24 -16.34
N LEU A 74 14.66 4.08 -15.40
CA LEU A 74 15.17 5.44 -15.27
C LEU A 74 16.67 5.47 -14.90
N LEU A 75 17.10 4.59 -13.99
CA LEU A 75 18.52 4.48 -13.65
C LEU A 75 19.34 3.95 -14.83
N LEU A 76 18.80 2.98 -15.58
CA LEU A 76 19.44 2.45 -16.79
C LEU A 76 19.61 3.53 -17.85
N TYR A 77 18.57 4.33 -18.09
CA TYR A 77 18.63 5.47 -19.01
C TYR A 77 19.74 6.45 -18.61
N TRP A 78 19.81 6.83 -17.33
CA TRP A 78 20.84 7.72 -16.83
C TRP A 78 22.24 7.10 -16.89
N GLY A 79 22.39 5.82 -16.58
CA GLY A 79 23.65 5.08 -16.67
C GLY A 79 24.22 5.07 -18.08
N LEU A 80 23.38 4.74 -19.07
CA LEU A 80 23.79 4.71 -20.48
C LEU A 80 24.08 6.11 -21.03
N ASN A 81 23.32 7.12 -20.59
CA ASN A 81 23.50 8.51 -21.02
C ASN A 81 24.68 9.22 -20.30
N THR A 82 25.53 8.52 -19.56
CA THR A 82 26.66 9.14 -18.83
C THR A 82 27.74 9.69 -19.78
N ASN A 83 27.91 9.06 -20.94
CA ASN A 83 28.95 9.42 -21.91
C ASN A 83 28.65 10.73 -22.67
N GLU A 84 27.38 11.14 -22.70
CA GLU A 84 26.93 12.38 -23.32
C GLU A 84 27.40 13.61 -22.49
N PRO A 85 28.06 14.62 -23.10
CA PRO A 85 28.56 15.80 -22.37
C PRO A 85 27.46 16.68 -21.76
N THR A 86 26.21 16.52 -22.19
CA THR A 86 25.05 17.25 -21.67
C THR A 86 24.38 16.58 -20.46
N SER A 87 24.84 15.38 -20.09
CA SER A 87 24.21 14.56 -19.06
C SER A 87 24.29 15.22 -17.69
N ILE A 88 23.17 15.15 -16.96
CA ILE A 88 23.03 15.71 -15.60
C ILE A 88 24.11 15.12 -14.68
N LEU A 89 24.42 13.83 -14.84
CA LEU A 89 25.42 13.12 -14.05
C LEU A 89 26.85 13.67 -14.26
N LYS A 90 27.19 14.06 -15.49
CA LYS A 90 28.50 14.66 -15.79
C LYS A 90 28.63 16.06 -15.17
N LYS A 91 27.53 16.83 -15.13
CA LYS A 91 27.47 18.10 -14.39
C LYS A 91 27.66 17.93 -12.88
N PHE A 92 27.29 16.78 -12.33
CA PHE A 92 27.55 16.40 -10.94
C PHE A 92 28.97 15.84 -10.70
N GLY A 93 29.84 15.84 -11.72
CA GLY A 93 31.24 15.40 -11.60
C GLY A 93 31.41 13.88 -11.55
N MET A 94 30.44 13.13 -12.09
CA MET A 94 30.50 11.67 -12.19
C MET A 94 31.42 11.26 -13.35
N SER A 95 32.17 10.17 -13.15
CA SER A 95 33.04 9.59 -14.19
C SER A 95 32.21 8.92 -15.28
N GLU A 96 32.76 8.81 -16.49
CA GLU A 96 32.16 8.00 -17.54
C GLU A 96 32.06 6.53 -17.10
N LEU A 97 31.02 5.84 -17.57
CA LEU A 97 30.74 4.44 -17.24
C LEU A 97 30.87 3.58 -18.48
N GLU A 98 31.60 2.48 -18.34
CA GLU A 98 31.63 1.40 -19.31
C GLU A 98 30.33 0.58 -19.21
N TYR A 99 29.91 -0.07 -20.31
CA TYR A 99 28.70 -0.90 -20.34
C TYR A 99 28.69 -1.98 -19.24
N ALA A 100 29.83 -2.64 -19.01
CA ALA A 100 29.99 -3.63 -17.94
C ALA A 100 29.77 -3.04 -16.54
N GLN A 101 30.13 -1.77 -16.32
CA GLN A 101 29.87 -1.07 -15.04
C GLN A 101 28.40 -0.66 -14.91
N VAL A 102 27.72 -0.32 -16.02
CA VAL A 102 26.27 -0.08 -16.03
C VAL A 102 25.52 -1.35 -15.62
N CYS A 103 25.94 -2.52 -16.10
CA CYS A 103 25.39 -3.81 -15.67
C CYS A 103 25.53 -4.01 -14.15
N THR A 104 26.72 -3.79 -13.59
CA THR A 104 26.97 -3.86 -12.14
C THR A 104 26.15 -2.84 -11.36
N MET A 105 25.98 -1.63 -11.89
CA MET A 105 25.15 -0.58 -11.29
C MET A 105 23.67 -1.00 -11.20
N ILE A 106 23.13 -1.61 -12.27
CA ILE A 106 21.75 -2.13 -12.27
C ILE A 106 21.61 -3.31 -11.31
N TYR A 107 22.60 -4.22 -11.27
CA TYR A 107 22.64 -5.29 -10.28
C TYR A 107 22.55 -4.75 -8.85
N LEU A 108 23.40 -3.77 -8.49
CA LEU A 108 23.40 -3.17 -7.16
C LEU A 108 22.05 -2.52 -6.84
N LYS A 109 21.49 -1.76 -7.80
CA LYS A 109 20.18 -1.13 -7.63
C LYS A 109 19.10 -2.16 -7.35
N VAL A 110 19.00 -3.21 -8.17
CA VAL A 110 17.96 -4.23 -8.05
C VAL A 110 18.08 -4.90 -6.68
N SER A 111 19.29 -5.33 -6.32
CA SER A 111 19.54 -5.98 -5.02
C SER A 111 19.13 -5.09 -3.83
N LEU A 112 19.59 -3.82 -3.80
CA LEU A 112 19.20 -2.88 -2.72
C LEU A 112 17.70 -2.58 -2.70
N SER A 113 17.11 -2.37 -3.88
CA SER A 113 15.69 -2.07 -4.05
C SER A 113 14.81 -3.20 -3.57
N ASP A 114 15.20 -4.45 -3.76
CA ASP A 114 14.43 -5.62 -3.32
C ASP A 114 14.35 -5.67 -1.79
N PHE A 115 15.48 -5.49 -1.09
CA PHE A 115 15.50 -5.44 0.38
C PHE A 115 14.69 -4.28 0.93
N LEU A 116 14.84 -3.08 0.36
CA LEU A 116 14.07 -1.91 0.75
C LEU A 116 12.56 -2.12 0.50
N THR A 117 12.20 -2.79 -0.60
CA THR A 117 10.80 -3.11 -0.91
C THR A 117 10.19 -4.08 0.08
N VAL A 118 10.96 -5.08 0.53
CA VAL A 118 10.52 -5.99 1.61
C VAL A 118 10.20 -5.22 2.89
N PHE A 119 11.05 -4.27 3.29
CA PHE A 119 10.77 -3.43 4.45
C PHE A 119 9.51 -2.58 4.30
N ALA A 120 9.26 -2.03 3.11
CA ALA A 120 8.04 -1.27 2.82
C ALA A 120 6.80 -2.18 2.85
N ALA A 121 6.86 -3.36 2.21
CA ALA A 121 5.73 -4.29 2.06
C ALA A 121 5.26 -4.90 3.38
N ARG A 122 6.16 -4.99 4.38
CA ARG A 122 5.88 -5.50 5.73
C ARG A 122 4.85 -4.67 6.52
N THR A 123 4.57 -3.45 6.09
CA THR A 123 3.62 -2.54 6.74
C THR A 123 2.51 -2.12 5.78
N THR A 124 1.26 -2.11 6.25
CA THR A 124 0.12 -1.57 5.48
C THR A 124 0.11 -0.04 5.50
N GLY A 125 0.53 0.56 6.61
CA GLY A 125 0.80 2.00 6.74
C GLY A 125 2.22 2.40 6.30
N PRO A 126 2.65 3.64 6.59
CA PRO A 126 4.02 4.09 6.33
C PRO A 126 5.06 3.15 6.96
N PHE A 127 6.24 3.01 6.35
CA PHE A 127 7.25 2.07 6.82
C PHE A 127 7.72 2.35 8.27
N PHE A 128 7.66 3.62 8.70
CA PHE A 128 7.99 4.05 10.06
C PHE A 128 6.97 3.62 11.12
N SER A 129 5.78 3.15 10.73
CA SER A 129 4.72 2.80 11.68
C SER A 129 5.06 1.58 12.55
N ARG A 130 5.98 0.71 12.10
CA ARG A 130 6.43 -0.46 12.86
C ARG A 130 7.92 -0.64 12.71
N LEU A 131 8.65 -0.79 13.81
CA LEU A 131 10.05 -1.20 13.74
C LEU A 131 10.17 -2.65 13.25
N PRO A 132 11.17 -2.97 12.41
CA PRO A 132 11.46 -4.36 12.03
C PRO A 132 12.05 -5.14 13.20
N SER A 133 11.93 -6.47 13.19
CA SER A 133 12.65 -7.30 14.15
C SER A 133 14.17 -7.18 13.96
N TYR A 134 14.93 -7.39 15.04
CA TYR A 134 16.39 -7.36 14.99
C TYR A 134 16.96 -8.37 13.97
N HIS A 135 16.34 -9.54 13.84
CA HIS A 135 16.73 -10.58 12.88
C HIS A 135 16.60 -10.09 11.44
N LEU A 136 15.46 -9.50 11.08
CA LEU A 136 15.22 -8.95 9.75
C LEU A 136 16.17 -7.78 9.45
N GLY A 137 16.40 -6.90 10.42
CA GLY A 137 17.33 -5.78 10.29
C GLY A 137 18.76 -6.24 10.03
N ILE A 138 19.26 -7.20 10.81
CA ILE A 138 20.62 -7.74 10.65
C ILE A 138 20.74 -8.49 9.31
N ALA A 139 19.77 -9.34 8.96
CA ALA A 139 19.78 -10.08 7.70
C ALA A 139 19.86 -9.14 6.50
N ALA A 140 19.05 -8.08 6.49
CA ALA A 140 19.07 -7.11 5.41
C ALA A 140 20.36 -6.27 5.39
N LEU A 141 20.91 -5.89 6.54
CA LEU A 141 22.19 -5.18 6.60
C LEU A 141 23.33 -6.03 6.03
N VAL A 142 23.38 -7.32 6.37
CA VAL A 142 24.36 -8.26 5.83
C VAL A 142 24.17 -8.42 4.33
N ALA A 143 22.93 -8.60 3.85
CA ALA A 143 22.65 -8.79 2.43
C ALA A 143 22.93 -7.53 1.57
N MET A 144 22.54 -6.34 2.06
CA MET A 144 22.84 -5.06 1.42
C MET A 144 24.35 -4.77 1.45
N GLY A 145 25.02 -5.09 2.56
CA GLY A 145 26.48 -5.00 2.67
C GLY A 145 27.21 -5.94 1.71
N ALA A 146 26.78 -7.20 1.61
CA ALA A 146 27.30 -8.17 0.67
C ALA A 146 27.10 -7.73 -0.78
N SER A 147 25.91 -7.22 -1.13
CA SER A 147 25.62 -6.67 -2.47
C SER A 147 26.51 -5.49 -2.82
N THR A 148 26.73 -4.59 -1.85
CA THR A 148 27.60 -3.43 -2.00
C THR A 148 29.06 -3.85 -2.18
N GLY A 149 29.53 -4.79 -1.36
CA GLY A 149 30.88 -5.36 -1.46
C GLY A 149 31.11 -6.08 -2.80
N LEU A 150 30.17 -6.92 -3.23
CA LEU A 150 30.21 -7.60 -4.53
C LEU A 150 30.25 -6.62 -5.70
N SER A 151 29.56 -5.48 -5.59
CA SER A 151 29.57 -4.46 -6.65
C SER A 151 30.91 -3.72 -6.74
N HIS A 152 31.63 -3.59 -5.63
CA HIS A 152 32.95 -2.98 -5.61
C HIS A 152 34.05 -3.96 -6.04
N TYR A 153 34.00 -5.19 -5.55
CA TYR A 153 35.02 -6.24 -5.75
C TYR A 153 34.61 -7.28 -6.79
N TRP A 154 33.80 -6.88 -7.79
CA TRP A 154 33.25 -7.83 -8.76
C TRP A 154 34.34 -8.59 -9.50
N ASP A 155 35.34 -7.86 -10.01
CA ASP A 155 36.44 -8.40 -10.80
C ASP A 155 37.27 -9.39 -9.99
N ASP A 156 37.47 -9.12 -8.69
CA ASP A 156 38.27 -9.97 -7.80
C ASP A 156 37.55 -11.26 -7.39
N ILE A 157 36.21 -11.25 -7.33
CA ILE A 157 35.41 -12.36 -6.80
C ILE A 157 34.91 -13.29 -7.91
N LEU A 158 34.39 -12.71 -8.99
CA LEU A 158 33.69 -13.46 -10.05
C LEU A 158 34.44 -13.47 -11.38
N ASP A 159 35.33 -12.48 -11.64
CA ASP A 159 36.16 -12.35 -12.84
C ASP A 159 35.39 -12.62 -14.16
N LEU A 160 34.21 -12.00 -14.28
CA LEU A 160 33.33 -12.16 -15.44
C LEU A 160 33.49 -10.99 -16.41
N PRO A 161 33.70 -11.23 -17.71
CA PRO A 161 33.93 -10.15 -18.69
C PRO A 161 32.71 -9.24 -18.91
N GLU A 162 31.50 -9.71 -18.56
CA GLU A 162 30.24 -8.99 -18.81
C GLU A 162 29.93 -7.91 -17.77
N MET A 163 30.63 -7.92 -16.63
CA MET A 163 30.40 -7.02 -15.49
C MET A 163 31.72 -6.57 -14.90
N LYS A 164 31.78 -5.31 -14.47
CA LYS A 164 33.01 -4.69 -13.98
C LYS A 164 32.81 -4.03 -12.63
N SER A 165 33.88 -3.95 -11.84
CA SER A 165 33.91 -3.23 -10.57
C SER A 165 33.40 -1.79 -10.67
N LEU A 166 32.59 -1.40 -9.67
CA LEU A 166 32.00 -0.07 -9.56
C LEU A 166 32.76 0.79 -8.54
N THR A 167 33.00 2.06 -8.88
CA THR A 167 33.65 3.01 -7.96
C THR A 167 32.73 3.39 -6.81
N TRP A 168 33.30 3.65 -5.61
CA TRP A 168 32.55 4.09 -4.43
C TRP A 168 31.63 5.29 -4.65
N LYS A 169 32.00 6.24 -5.53
CA LYS A 169 31.14 7.37 -5.91
C LYS A 169 29.82 6.91 -6.52
N TRP A 170 29.89 5.95 -7.44
CA TRP A 170 28.73 5.37 -8.10
C TRP A 170 27.91 4.50 -7.15
N ILE A 171 28.56 3.73 -6.29
CA ILE A 171 27.89 2.96 -5.23
C ILE A 171 27.06 3.89 -4.33
N GLY A 172 27.66 4.99 -3.85
CA GLY A 172 26.98 5.98 -3.02
C GLY A 172 25.80 6.64 -3.74
N PHE A 173 25.95 6.94 -5.03
CA PHE A 173 24.86 7.45 -5.86
C PHE A 173 23.69 6.45 -5.96
N VAL A 174 23.97 5.17 -6.23
CA VAL A 174 22.94 4.13 -6.30
C VAL A 174 22.23 3.97 -4.96
N TRP A 175 22.96 4.00 -3.85
CA TRP A 175 22.38 3.98 -2.51
C TRP A 175 21.41 5.15 -2.28
N ALA A 176 21.85 6.37 -2.56
CA ALA A 176 21.01 7.56 -2.43
C ALA A 176 19.76 7.46 -3.34
N TYR A 177 19.95 7.00 -4.58
CA TYR A 177 18.86 6.76 -5.53
C TYR A 177 17.83 5.75 -4.98
N CYS A 178 18.30 4.61 -4.46
CA CYS A 178 17.43 3.58 -3.89
C CYS A 178 16.66 4.09 -2.67
N LEU A 179 17.29 4.88 -1.80
CA LEU A 179 16.63 5.48 -0.64
C LEU A 179 15.53 6.46 -1.07
N VAL A 180 15.79 7.34 -2.03
CA VAL A 180 14.78 8.28 -2.55
C VAL A 180 13.58 7.53 -3.13
N TRP A 181 13.83 6.51 -3.95
CA TRP A 181 12.76 5.69 -4.52
C TRP A 181 12.02 4.85 -3.49
N PHE A 182 12.70 4.40 -2.44
CA PHE A 182 12.08 3.70 -1.32
C PHE A 182 11.03 4.58 -0.61
N PHE A 183 11.35 5.85 -0.33
CA PHE A 183 10.37 6.79 0.23
C PHE A 183 9.19 7.03 -0.72
N LEU A 184 9.47 7.24 -2.00
CA LEU A 184 8.43 7.43 -3.01
C LEU A 184 7.52 6.20 -3.13
N GLN A 185 8.11 5.00 -3.09
CA GLN A 185 7.41 3.74 -3.13
C GLN A 185 6.51 3.55 -1.89
N ASP A 186 6.98 3.94 -0.70
CA ASP A 186 6.17 3.88 0.52
C ASP A 186 4.95 4.81 0.47
N ILE A 187 5.11 6.00 -0.13
CA ILE A 187 3.99 6.93 -0.37
C ILE A 187 2.98 6.33 -1.36
N ILE A 188 3.45 5.78 -2.49
CA ILE A 188 2.58 5.17 -3.50
C ILE A 188 1.83 3.97 -2.91
N LYS A 189 2.51 3.16 -2.08
CA LYS A 189 1.90 2.05 -1.34
C LYS A 189 0.76 2.55 -0.45
N ALA A 190 1.00 3.57 0.36
CA ALA A 190 -0.01 4.15 1.26
C ALA A 190 -1.21 4.72 0.48
N LEU A 191 -0.97 5.39 -0.65
CA LEU A 191 -2.02 5.86 -1.55
C LEU A 191 -2.83 4.71 -2.16
N THR A 192 -2.17 3.60 -2.48
CA THR A 192 -2.84 2.41 -3.04
C THR A 192 -3.77 1.78 -2.00
N TYR A 193 -3.32 1.60 -0.76
CA TYR A 193 -4.19 1.13 0.32
C TYR A 193 -5.37 2.08 0.57
N TRP A 194 -5.12 3.40 0.59
CA TRP A 194 -6.19 4.39 0.74
C TRP A 194 -7.21 4.32 -0.40
N ALA A 195 -6.77 4.15 -1.65
CA ALA A 195 -7.65 4.02 -2.80
C ALA A 195 -8.50 2.75 -2.73
N LEU A 196 -7.89 1.61 -2.38
CA LEU A 196 -8.59 0.33 -2.20
C LEU A 196 -9.65 0.42 -1.10
N TYR A 197 -9.28 1.01 0.05
CA TYR A 197 -10.20 1.29 1.14
C TYR A 197 -11.40 2.13 0.70
N LYS A 198 -11.18 3.22 -0.07
CA LYS A 198 -12.25 4.08 -0.61
C LYS A 198 -13.18 3.34 -1.58
N MET A 199 -12.64 2.38 -2.33
CA MET A 199 -13.42 1.52 -3.23
C MET A 199 -14.16 0.38 -2.48
N ASN A 200 -14.03 0.33 -1.15
CA ASN A 200 -14.58 -0.73 -0.30
C ASN A 200 -14.03 -2.12 -0.67
N ILE A 201 -12.80 -2.17 -1.19
CA ILE A 201 -12.08 -3.38 -1.59
C ILE A 201 -10.96 -3.61 -0.58
N GLY A 202 -10.88 -4.83 -0.04
CA GLY A 202 -9.81 -5.23 0.86
C GLY A 202 -10.23 -5.36 2.32
N SER A 203 -9.25 -5.69 3.16
CA SER A 203 -9.48 -6.09 4.54
C SER A 203 -9.92 -4.94 5.43
N GLU A 204 -9.34 -3.75 5.27
CA GLU A 204 -9.68 -2.58 6.10
C GLU A 204 -11.13 -2.12 5.89
N ALA A 205 -11.59 -2.14 4.64
CA ALA A 205 -12.98 -1.85 4.26
C ALA A 205 -13.96 -2.85 4.88
N HIS A 206 -13.64 -4.15 4.76
CA HIS A 206 -14.44 -5.23 5.35
C HIS A 206 -14.45 -5.17 6.89
N HIS A 207 -13.33 -4.81 7.51
CA HIS A 207 -13.21 -4.63 8.96
C HIS A 207 -14.13 -3.50 9.46
N GLN A 208 -14.12 -2.34 8.80
CA GLN A 208 -15.02 -1.26 9.20
C GLN A 208 -16.50 -1.63 9.04
N GLY A 209 -16.86 -2.36 7.99
CA GLY A 209 -18.22 -2.90 7.84
C GLY A 209 -18.62 -3.83 8.99
N LEU A 210 -17.70 -4.70 9.43
CA LEU A 210 -17.88 -5.58 10.60
C LEU A 210 -18.03 -4.79 11.90
N MET A 211 -17.20 -3.77 12.12
CA MET A 211 -17.24 -2.94 13.33
C MET A 211 -18.54 -2.12 13.39
N GLN A 212 -18.97 -1.50 12.29
CA GLN A 212 -20.27 -0.84 12.22
C GLN A 212 -21.43 -1.80 12.52
N LYS A 213 -21.35 -3.05 12.04
CA LYS A 213 -22.36 -4.08 12.33
C LYS A 213 -22.35 -4.46 13.82
N LYS A 214 -21.16 -4.63 14.42
CA LYS A 214 -20.99 -4.90 15.86
C LYS A 214 -21.56 -3.75 16.70
N ASP A 215 -21.23 -2.52 16.38
CA ASP A 215 -21.69 -1.33 17.12
C ASP A 215 -23.22 -1.18 17.04
N LYS A 216 -23.81 -1.42 15.87
CA LYS A 216 -25.28 -1.47 15.71
C LYS A 216 -25.94 -2.54 16.58
N VAL A 217 -25.34 -3.73 16.69
CA VAL A 217 -25.86 -4.81 17.54
C VAL A 217 -25.72 -4.47 19.03
N VAL A 218 -24.57 -3.92 19.44
CA VAL A 218 -24.33 -3.48 20.82
C VAL A 218 -25.31 -2.38 21.21
N ALA A 219 -25.46 -1.35 20.38
CA ALA A 219 -26.43 -0.28 20.62
C ALA A 219 -27.87 -0.80 20.74
N LYS A 220 -28.27 -1.75 19.88
CA LYS A 220 -29.60 -2.39 19.96
C LYS A 220 -29.77 -3.18 21.26
N ARG A 221 -28.74 -3.88 21.73
CA ARG A 221 -28.76 -4.62 23.00
C ARG A 221 -28.87 -3.68 24.20
N ASP A 222 -28.08 -2.61 24.21
CA ASP A 222 -28.01 -1.69 25.34
C ASP A 222 -29.30 -0.86 25.44
N ASN A 223 -29.89 -0.44 24.31
CA ASN A 223 -31.24 0.13 24.27
C ASN A 223 -32.30 -0.83 24.83
N ARG A 224 -32.22 -2.13 24.50
CA ARG A 224 -33.17 -3.11 25.07
C ARG A 224 -33.03 -3.21 26.59
N ARG A 225 -31.80 -3.21 27.12
CA ARG A 225 -31.55 -3.25 28.57
C ARG A 225 -32.07 -1.99 29.28
N ALA A 226 -31.82 -0.82 28.71
CA ALA A 226 -32.29 0.45 29.25
C ALA A 226 -33.82 0.50 29.32
N LEU A 227 -34.50 0.05 28.27
CA LEU A 227 -35.96 0.01 28.23
C LEU A 227 -36.55 -1.04 29.18
N THR A 228 -35.91 -2.21 29.33
CA THR A 228 -36.32 -3.19 30.36
C THR A 228 -36.16 -2.61 31.76
N HIS A 229 -35.05 -1.93 32.04
CA HIS A 229 -34.82 -1.26 33.32
C HIS A 229 -35.86 -0.16 33.59
N GLU A 230 -36.19 0.66 32.59
CA GLU A 230 -37.25 1.67 32.67
C GLU A 230 -38.62 1.04 32.99
N SER A 231 -38.92 -0.10 32.36
CA SER A 231 -40.20 -0.82 32.55
C SER A 231 -40.33 -1.42 33.95
N VAL A 232 -39.22 -1.95 34.50
CA VAL A 232 -39.15 -2.46 35.88
C VAL A 232 -39.33 -1.33 36.90
N MET A 233 -38.64 -0.20 36.71
CA MET A 233 -38.77 0.97 37.61
C MET A 233 -40.18 1.56 37.64
N LYS A 234 -40.91 1.48 36.52
CA LYS A 234 -42.30 1.95 36.41
C LYS A 234 -43.35 0.95 36.92
N GLY A 235 -42.96 -0.26 37.34
CA GLY A 235 -43.89 -1.28 37.81
C GLY A 235 -44.87 -1.77 36.74
N GLU A 236 -44.49 -1.69 35.46
CA GLU A 236 -45.37 -2.04 34.34
C GLU A 236 -45.45 -3.56 34.12
N SER A 237 -46.63 -4.06 33.70
CA SER A 237 -46.75 -5.47 33.32
C SER A 237 -45.89 -5.78 32.08
N LEU A 238 -45.38 -7.02 32.01
CA LEU A 238 -44.52 -7.49 30.92
C LEU A 238 -45.15 -7.30 29.52
N ALA A 239 -46.49 -7.34 29.42
CA ALA A 239 -47.22 -7.10 28.19
C ALA A 239 -47.20 -5.62 27.74
N LYS A 240 -47.31 -4.66 28.67
CA LYS A 240 -47.18 -3.23 28.33
C LYS A 240 -45.75 -2.86 27.96
N ALA A 241 -44.78 -3.45 28.66
CA ALA A 241 -43.36 -3.28 28.37
C ALA A 241 -43.00 -3.81 26.96
N SER A 242 -43.49 -5.00 26.58
CA SER A 242 -43.20 -5.61 25.28
C SER A 242 -43.81 -4.85 24.09
N VAL A 243 -45.03 -4.32 24.24
CA VAL A 243 -45.68 -3.48 23.22
C VAL A 243 -44.93 -2.17 23.03
N ARG A 244 -44.52 -1.49 24.12
CA ARG A 244 -43.72 -0.27 24.04
C ARG A 244 -42.34 -0.51 23.42
N MET A 245 -41.71 -1.63 23.76
CA MET A 245 -40.43 -2.06 23.19
C MET A 245 -40.52 -2.24 21.68
N THR A 246 -41.57 -2.91 21.22
CA THR A 246 -41.83 -3.13 19.79
C THR A 246 -42.12 -1.80 19.12
N GLY A 247 -43.01 -0.97 19.67
CA GLY A 247 -43.36 0.35 19.14
C GLY A 247 -42.18 1.32 19.05
N LYS A 248 -41.36 1.45 20.09
CA LYS A 248 -40.15 2.29 20.08
C LYS A 248 -39.11 1.76 19.07
N SER A 249 -38.95 0.43 18.96
CA SER A 249 -38.05 -0.17 17.96
C SER A 249 -38.51 0.11 16.53
N THR A 250 -39.82 0.00 16.26
CA THR A 250 -40.39 0.30 14.94
C THR A 250 -40.28 1.78 14.61
N ALA A 251 -40.56 2.67 15.58
CA ALA A 251 -40.41 4.12 15.40
C ALA A 251 -38.95 4.51 15.11
N LEU A 252 -37.98 3.95 15.84
CA LEU A 252 -36.55 4.19 15.59
C LEU A 252 -36.08 3.67 14.23
N GLN A 253 -36.61 2.52 13.78
CA GLN A 253 -36.30 2.00 12.44
C GLN A 253 -36.87 2.91 11.34
N LEU A 254 -38.13 3.32 11.49
CA LEU A 254 -38.77 4.27 10.57
C LEU A 254 -38.03 5.60 10.51
N ASP A 255 -37.56 6.11 11.65
CA ASP A 255 -36.79 7.36 11.73
C ASP A 255 -35.41 7.21 11.07
N GLN A 256 -34.72 6.09 11.28
CA GLN A 256 -33.45 5.80 10.61
C GLN A 256 -33.60 5.66 9.10
N ASP A 257 -34.63 4.95 8.65
CA ASP A 257 -34.92 4.75 7.22
C ASP A 257 -35.35 6.07 6.55
N ALA A 258 -36.15 6.88 7.24
CA ALA A 258 -36.52 8.22 6.81
C ALA A 258 -35.29 9.13 6.71
N SER A 259 -34.44 9.16 7.74
CA SER A 259 -33.23 9.98 7.76
C SER A 259 -32.24 9.57 6.66
N ALA A 260 -32.10 8.27 6.39
CA ALA A 260 -31.29 7.76 5.28
C ALA A 260 -31.85 8.18 3.92
N LYS A 261 -33.18 8.11 3.74
CA LYS A 261 -33.88 8.55 2.52
C LYS A 261 -33.70 10.05 2.26
N TYR A 262 -33.89 10.90 3.27
CA TYR A 262 -33.76 12.35 3.09
C TYR A 262 -32.31 12.81 2.88
N LYS A 263 -31.33 12.07 3.41
CA LYS A 263 -29.90 12.39 3.24
C LYS A 263 -29.38 12.05 1.83
N SER A 264 -30.06 11.19 1.08
CA SER A 264 -29.70 10.85 -0.31
C SER A 264 -30.43 11.69 -1.35
N MET A 265 -31.46 12.47 -0.97
CA MET A 265 -32.25 13.29 -1.89
C MET A 265 -31.62 14.68 -2.13
N SER A 266 -31.82 15.21 -3.34
CA SER A 266 -31.46 16.58 -3.69
C SER A 266 -32.28 17.60 -2.88
N SER A 267 -31.71 18.77 -2.55
CA SER A 267 -32.41 19.82 -1.81
C SER A 267 -33.71 20.28 -2.50
N SER A 268 -33.79 20.23 -3.83
CA SER A 268 -35.02 20.54 -4.57
C SER A 268 -36.11 19.48 -4.39
N GLU A 269 -35.73 18.21 -4.33
CA GLU A 269 -36.65 17.08 -4.13
C GLU A 269 -37.21 17.08 -2.72
N VAL A 270 -36.37 17.35 -1.71
CA VAL A 270 -36.79 17.47 -0.31
C VAL A 270 -37.83 18.57 -0.13
N MET A 271 -37.62 19.74 -0.76
CA MET A 271 -38.59 20.84 -0.71
C MET A 271 -39.93 20.48 -1.37
N SER A 272 -39.90 19.72 -2.47
CA SER A 272 -41.11 19.24 -3.12
C SER A 272 -41.89 18.24 -2.24
N GLU A 273 -41.19 17.29 -1.59
CA GLU A 273 -41.84 16.34 -0.68
C GLU A 273 -42.44 17.04 0.54
N LEU A 274 -41.74 18.05 1.07
CA LEU A 274 -42.22 18.85 2.19
C LEU A 274 -43.53 19.57 1.85
N SER A 275 -43.59 20.21 0.67
CA SER A 275 -44.80 20.88 0.20
C SER A 275 -45.99 19.92 0.03
N ASN A 276 -45.73 18.69 -0.43
CA ASN A 276 -46.75 17.65 -0.58
C ASN A 276 -47.23 17.11 0.78
N LEU A 277 -46.31 16.94 1.73
CA LEU A 277 -46.64 16.58 3.11
C LEU A 277 -47.48 17.66 3.80
N GLU A 278 -47.13 18.94 3.64
CA GLU A 278 -47.93 20.05 4.17
C GLU A 278 -49.34 20.07 3.59
N ALA A 279 -49.49 19.83 2.27
CA ALA A 279 -50.80 19.74 1.63
C ALA A 279 -51.64 18.58 2.19
N LYS A 280 -51.03 17.41 2.40
CA LYS A 280 -51.70 16.25 3.01
C LYS A 280 -52.13 16.51 4.45
N VAL A 281 -51.27 17.16 5.25
CA VAL A 281 -51.60 17.51 6.64
C VAL A 281 -52.75 18.53 6.69
N ARG A 282 -52.77 19.52 5.79
CA ARG A 282 -53.90 20.46 5.68
C ARG A 282 -55.20 19.73 5.32
N ALA A 283 -55.18 18.87 4.31
CA ALA A 283 -56.36 18.10 3.91
C ALA A 283 -56.91 17.21 5.05
N LEU A 284 -56.04 16.58 5.82
CA LEU A 284 -56.43 15.80 7.01
C LEU A 284 -57.04 16.68 8.10
N LYS A 285 -56.49 17.88 8.33
CA LYS A 285 -56.99 18.83 9.33
C LYS A 285 -58.37 19.35 8.97
N ASP A 286 -58.64 19.55 7.68
CA ASP A 286 -59.95 19.96 7.18
C ASP A 286 -60.98 18.83 7.27
N ALA A 287 -60.56 17.56 7.10
CA ALA A 287 -61.43 16.40 7.28
C ALA A 287 -61.77 16.06 8.74
N LEU A 288 -61.01 16.59 9.70
CA LEU A 288 -61.20 16.39 11.14
C LEU A 288 -62.09 17.47 11.79
N LYS A 289 -62.56 18.43 11.00
CA LYS A 289 -63.37 19.58 11.41
C LYS A 289 -64.84 19.36 11.03
#